data_AF-A0A328VQV8-F1
#
_entry.id   AF-A0A328VQV8-F1
#
_cell.length_a   1.000
_cell.length_b   1.000
_cell.length_c   1.000
_cell.angle_alpha   90.00
_cell.angle_beta   90.00
_cell.angle_gamma   90.00
#
_symmetry.space_group_name_H-M   'P 1'
#
loop_
_entity.id
_entity.type
_entity.pdbx_description
1 polymer ?
#
loop_
_entity_poly.entity_id
_entity_poly.type
_entity_poly.pdbx_seq_one_letter_code
_entity_poly.pdbx_strand_id
1 'polypeptide(L)'
;MDRSPQTAGSIADEIHATLLDVEGEEGEEHIHTPGPSYWPLLLSVAVAAVFFMLLLLNSAPLLSLGLALVAGVFAIAFMIGWGLEDPFKSLPPIYVPAPAEARDRSPFKLGLDVVDARGSWLGTIQARFPTYLLVERGHLFPKVYYVPRQAVKSLSDDGVVQLNLSEADLQRMGYNRVPEDLYLEPPEPDVPRVRGIPQFGKLPLSPAQTGHYLYGARWPGINTDAKNSYHLDEIQPDPSEYVSEGYPVLNHAPARSGS
;
A
#
# COMPACT_ATOMS: atom_id res chain seq x y z
N MET A 1 15.22 -18.83 -55.96
CA MET A 1 15.68 -19.39 -54.66
C MET A 1 16.63 -18.36 -54.11
N ASP A 2 16.29 -17.71 -53.00
CA ASP A 2 17.22 -17.18 -52.01
C ASP A 2 16.40 -16.74 -50.79
N ARG A 3 16.81 -17.26 -49.62
CA ARG A 3 16.15 -17.08 -48.32
C ARG A 3 16.73 -15.83 -47.66
N SER A 4 15.88 -14.89 -47.24
CA SER A 4 16.25 -13.84 -46.29
C SER A 4 16.12 -14.39 -44.86
N PRO A 5 17.11 -14.19 -43.97
CA PRO A 5 16.98 -14.54 -42.56
C PRO A 5 16.05 -13.56 -41.85
N GLN A 6 15.11 -14.10 -41.07
CA GLN A 6 14.28 -13.34 -40.15
C GLN A 6 15.13 -12.88 -38.97
N THR A 7 15.16 -11.57 -38.75
CA THR A 7 15.72 -10.92 -37.57
C THR A 7 14.81 -11.23 -36.38
N ALA A 8 15.21 -12.17 -35.53
CA ALA A 8 14.64 -12.37 -34.21
C ALA A 8 15.26 -11.32 -33.27
N GLY A 9 14.60 -10.17 -33.14
CA GLY A 9 15.01 -9.10 -32.24
C GLY A 9 13.90 -8.77 -31.25
N SER A 10 14.24 -8.81 -29.97
CA SER A 10 13.65 -7.99 -28.90
C SER A 10 12.21 -8.31 -28.48
N ILE A 11 11.99 -9.50 -27.91
CA ILE A 11 10.92 -9.70 -26.91
C ILE A 11 11.55 -9.89 -25.52
N ALA A 12 12.74 -10.48 -25.44
CA ALA A 12 13.47 -10.70 -24.20
C ALA A 12 13.93 -9.40 -23.51
N ASP A 13 14.35 -8.39 -24.25
CA ASP A 13 14.82 -7.12 -23.67
C ASP A 13 13.67 -6.24 -23.15
N GLU A 14 12.47 -6.35 -23.73
CA GLU A 14 11.31 -5.56 -23.29
C GLU A 14 10.70 -6.14 -21.99
N ILE A 15 10.73 -7.47 -21.83
CA ILE A 15 10.32 -8.16 -20.60
C ILE A 15 11.31 -7.86 -19.46
N HIS A 16 12.61 -7.74 -19.75
CA HIS A 16 13.60 -7.41 -18.73
C HIS A 16 13.49 -5.96 -18.22
N ALA A 17 13.10 -5.02 -19.09
CA ALA A 17 12.88 -3.63 -18.70
C ALA A 17 11.60 -3.42 -17.86
N THR A 18 10.57 -4.26 -18.05
CA THR A 18 9.35 -4.19 -17.21
C THR A 18 9.49 -4.96 -15.89
N LEU A 19 10.32 -6.01 -15.84
CA LEU A 19 10.51 -6.81 -14.63
C LEU A 19 11.44 -6.12 -13.61
N LEU A 20 12.34 -5.23 -14.05
CA LEU A 20 13.19 -4.42 -13.18
C LEU A 20 12.47 -3.24 -12.50
N ASP A 21 11.26 -2.88 -12.94
CA ASP A 21 10.42 -1.85 -12.31
C ASP A 21 9.44 -2.42 -11.27
N VAL A 22 9.41 -3.76 -11.07
CA VAL A 22 8.45 -4.44 -10.17
C VAL A 22 9.13 -5.16 -8.99
N GLU A 23 10.44 -5.37 -9.02
CA GLU A 23 11.21 -5.94 -7.88
C GLU A 23 11.84 -4.83 -7.03
N GLY A 24 11.00 -4.07 -6.31
CA GLY A 24 11.46 -2.97 -5.47
C GLY A 24 10.43 -2.37 -4.53
N GLU A 25 9.43 -3.13 -4.04
CA GLU A 25 8.59 -2.70 -2.91
C GLU A 25 8.72 -3.71 -1.75
N GLU A 26 9.95 -4.09 -1.42
CA GLU A 26 10.27 -4.65 -0.11
C GLU A 26 10.13 -3.55 0.94
N GLY A 27 8.95 -3.41 1.53
CA GLY A 27 8.72 -2.81 2.84
C GLY A 27 9.57 -1.59 3.17
N GLU A 28 9.55 -0.57 2.31
CA GLU A 28 10.10 0.73 2.69
C GLU A 28 9.33 1.17 3.94
N GLU A 29 10.00 1.19 5.10
CA GLU A 29 9.54 1.93 6.26
C GLU A 29 9.37 3.38 5.78
N HIS A 30 8.17 3.73 5.32
CA HIS A 30 7.86 5.06 4.86
C HIS A 30 8.13 5.99 6.04
N ILE A 31 9.27 6.69 5.98
CA ILE A 31 9.67 7.65 6.98
C ILE A 31 8.54 8.66 7.03
N HIS A 32 7.71 8.58 8.07
CA HIS A 32 6.60 9.49 8.27
C HIS A 32 7.19 10.88 8.55
N THR A 33 7.44 11.63 7.49
CA THR A 33 7.79 13.04 7.62
C THR A 33 6.57 13.73 8.21
N PRO A 34 6.73 14.49 9.31
CA PRO A 34 5.62 15.19 9.93
C PRO A 34 4.96 16.12 8.90
N GLY A 35 3.63 16.22 8.97
CA GLY A 35 2.88 17.11 8.08
C GLY A 35 3.28 18.57 8.27
N PRO A 36 3.12 19.43 7.26
CA PRO A 36 3.37 20.86 7.41
C PRO A 36 2.39 21.48 8.42
N SER A 37 2.89 22.22 9.41
CA SER A 37 2.09 22.92 10.43
C SER A 37 1.95 24.41 10.12
N TYR A 38 0.72 24.93 10.15
CA TYR A 38 0.43 26.35 9.89
C TYR A 38 0.39 27.21 11.16
N TRP A 39 0.38 26.60 12.35
CA TRP A 39 0.27 27.34 13.61
C TRP A 39 1.41 28.34 13.86
N PRO A 40 2.69 28.04 13.55
CA PRO A 40 3.77 29.00 13.75
C PRO A 40 3.59 30.29 12.96
N LEU A 41 3.01 30.19 11.75
CA LEU A 41 2.71 31.35 10.91
C LEU A 41 1.61 32.21 11.54
N LEU A 42 0.50 31.59 11.95
CA LEU A 42 -0.62 32.28 12.60
C LEU A 42 -0.18 32.93 13.92
N LEU A 43 0.62 32.22 14.71
CA LEU A 43 1.19 32.73 15.95
C LEU A 43 2.10 33.94 15.70
N SER A 44 2.95 33.89 14.68
CA SER A 44 3.82 35.03 14.31
C SER A 44 3.00 36.27 13.96
N VAL A 45 1.90 36.11 13.21
CA VAL A 45 1.00 37.23 12.87
C VAL A 45 0.33 37.80 14.11
N ALA A 46 -0.15 36.94 15.01
CA ALA A 46 -0.79 37.38 16.26
C ALA A 46 0.18 38.16 17.16
N VAL A 47 1.42 37.66 17.32
CA VAL A 47 2.46 38.33 18.11
C VAL A 47 2.84 39.68 17.49
N ALA A 48 3.01 39.74 16.17
CA ALA A 48 3.27 41.00 15.47
C ALA A 48 2.13 42.01 15.67
N ALA A 49 0.87 41.56 15.64
CA ALA A 49 -0.30 42.40 15.91
C ALA A 49 -0.29 42.95 17.35
N VAL A 50 0.08 42.14 18.35
CA VAL A 50 0.23 42.61 19.75
C VAL A 50 1.25 43.74 19.82
N PHE A 51 2.45 43.54 19.26
CA PHE A 51 3.49 44.59 19.27
C PHE A 51 3.06 45.85 18.52
N PHE A 52 2.43 45.69 17.36
CA PHE A 52 1.92 46.82 16.58
C PHE A 52 0.88 47.63 17.38
N MET A 53 -0.06 46.96 18.05
CA MET A 53 -1.04 47.64 18.91
C MET A 53 -0.37 48.31 20.11
N LEU A 54 0.67 47.70 20.68
CA LEU A 54 1.43 48.31 21.77
C LEU A 54 2.15 49.60 21.35
N LEU A 55 2.63 49.70 20.12
CA LEU A 55 3.26 50.93 19.60
C LEU A 55 2.27 52.10 19.49
N LEU A 56 0.97 51.81 19.36
CA LEU A 56 -0.09 52.81 19.24
C LEU A 56 -0.62 53.31 20.60
N LEU A 57 -0.01 52.89 21.73
CA LEU A 57 -0.42 53.33 23.08
C LEU A 57 -0.41 54.84 23.23
N ASN A 58 0.52 55.54 22.58
CA ASN A 58 0.63 56.99 22.71
C ASN A 58 -0.50 57.74 21.98
N SER A 59 -1.07 57.16 20.92
CA SER A 59 -2.10 57.82 20.12
C SER A 59 -3.52 57.57 20.65
N ALA A 60 -3.80 56.35 21.09
CA ALA A 60 -5.13 55.97 21.56
C ALA A 60 -5.01 54.87 22.65
N PRO A 61 -4.65 55.23 23.89
CA PRO A 61 -4.20 54.27 24.90
C PRO A 61 -5.25 53.21 25.26
N LEU A 62 -6.52 53.60 25.41
CA LEU A 62 -7.58 52.66 25.79
C LEU A 62 -7.94 51.69 24.66
N LEU A 63 -8.02 52.19 23.42
CA LEU A 63 -8.37 51.37 22.25
C LEU A 63 -7.22 50.42 21.87
N SER A 64 -5.99 50.93 21.84
CA SER A 64 -4.79 50.13 21.57
C SER A 64 -4.56 49.04 22.62
N LEU A 65 -4.74 49.36 23.91
CA LEU A 65 -4.66 48.39 25.00
C LEU A 65 -5.74 47.30 24.85
N GLY A 66 -6.99 47.68 24.56
CA GLY A 66 -8.07 46.74 24.32
C GLY A 66 -7.76 45.77 23.17
N LEU A 67 -7.29 46.29 22.02
CA LEU A 67 -6.92 45.47 20.87
C LEU A 67 -5.70 44.58 21.12
N ALA A 68 -4.70 45.07 21.86
CA ALA A 68 -3.53 44.28 22.24
C ALA A 68 -3.91 43.09 23.13
N LEU A 69 -4.85 43.27 24.06
CA LEU A 69 -5.36 42.17 24.89
C LEU A 69 -6.09 41.11 24.05
N VAL A 70 -6.95 41.55 23.11
CA VAL A 70 -7.63 40.63 22.19
C VAL A 70 -6.63 39.83 21.36
N ALA A 71 -5.64 40.49 20.75
CA ALA A 71 -4.59 39.83 19.99
C ALA A 71 -3.75 38.87 20.85
N GLY A 72 -3.51 39.21 22.12
CA GLY A 72 -2.83 38.34 23.08
C GLY A 72 -3.59 37.06 23.38
N VAL A 73 -4.92 37.13 23.53
CA VAL A 73 -5.77 35.95 23.70
C VAL A 73 -5.69 35.03 22.46
N PHE A 74 -5.70 35.59 21.25
CA PHE A 74 -5.51 34.81 20.02
C PHE A 74 -4.13 34.14 19.97
N ALA A 75 -3.06 34.83 20.36
CA ALA A 75 -1.72 34.24 20.41
C ALA A 75 -1.66 33.03 21.37
N ILE A 76 -2.29 33.13 22.54
CA ILE A 76 -2.40 32.02 23.49
C ILE A 76 -3.20 30.87 22.88
N ALA A 77 -4.33 31.16 22.23
CA ALA A 77 -5.16 30.14 21.58
C ALA A 77 -4.40 29.40 20.46
N PHE A 78 -3.60 30.10 19.66
CA PHE A 78 -2.76 29.49 18.62
C PHE A 78 -1.63 28.64 19.20
N MET A 79 -1.05 29.06 20.34
CA MET A 79 -0.05 28.26 21.05
C MET A 79 -0.65 26.95 21.57
N ILE A 80 -1.86 27.00 22.14
CA ILE A 80 -2.59 25.80 22.57
C ILE A 80 -2.96 24.93 21.37
N GLY A 81 -3.47 25.53 20.28
CA GLY A 81 -3.80 24.81 19.05
C GLY A 81 -2.59 24.09 18.46
N TRP A 82 -1.42 24.72 18.48
CA TRP A 82 -0.16 24.09 18.06
C TRP A 82 0.21 22.91 18.95
N GLY A 83 0.10 23.04 20.28
CA GLY A 83 0.40 21.96 21.22
C GLY A 83 -0.57 20.79 21.16
N LEU A 84 -1.78 21.00 20.63
CA LEU A 84 -2.80 19.95 20.44
C LEU A 84 -2.77 19.33 19.04
N GLU A 85 -2.01 19.89 18.10
CA GLU A 85 -1.85 19.29 16.77
C GLU A 85 -1.01 18.02 16.88
N ASP A 86 -1.52 16.93 16.32
CA ASP A 86 -0.78 15.67 16.21
C ASP A 86 0.12 15.74 14.95
N PRO A 87 1.46 15.85 15.10
CA PRO A 87 2.37 15.98 13.97
C PRO A 87 2.46 14.70 13.12
N PHE A 88 1.96 13.59 13.65
CA PHE A 88 1.98 12.27 13.00
C PHE A 88 0.61 11.84 12.50
N LYS A 89 -0.37 12.75 12.42
CA LYS A 89 -1.65 12.42 11.81
C LYS A 89 -1.45 12.09 10.34
N SER A 90 -1.41 10.79 10.03
CA SER A 90 -1.26 10.26 8.69
C SER A 90 -2.37 10.84 7.82
N LEU A 91 -2.00 11.42 6.66
CA LEU A 91 -2.99 11.78 5.66
C LEU A 91 -3.79 10.50 5.31
N PRO A 92 -5.12 10.58 5.18
CA PRO A 92 -5.88 9.44 4.70
C PRO A 92 -5.26 9.03 3.35
N PRO A 93 -5.02 7.72 3.13
CA PRO A 93 -4.34 7.25 1.93
C PRO A 93 -5.04 7.86 0.71
N ILE A 94 -4.28 8.60 -0.09
CA ILE A 94 -4.76 9.08 -1.39
C ILE A 94 -4.94 7.81 -2.21
N TYR A 95 -6.18 7.32 -2.28
CA TYR A 95 -6.54 6.23 -3.18
C TYR A 95 -6.31 6.74 -4.59
N VAL A 96 -5.17 6.40 -5.19
CA VAL A 96 -4.98 6.54 -6.62
C VAL A 96 -6.03 5.63 -7.25
N PRO A 97 -7.04 6.17 -7.95
CA PRO A 97 -8.00 5.33 -8.62
C PRO A 97 -7.23 4.49 -9.63
N ALA A 98 -7.19 3.17 -9.42
CA ALA A 98 -6.66 2.24 -10.41
C ALA A 98 -7.19 2.61 -11.81
N PRO A 99 -6.35 2.53 -12.85
CA PRO A 99 -6.68 2.99 -14.20
C PRO A 99 -8.06 2.50 -14.61
N ALA A 100 -8.87 3.39 -15.19
CA ALA A 100 -10.29 3.15 -15.47
C ALA A 100 -10.55 1.84 -16.24
N GLU A 101 -9.57 1.36 -17.01
CA GLU A 101 -9.64 0.12 -17.77
C GLU A 101 -9.64 -1.16 -16.90
N ALA A 102 -9.05 -1.12 -15.69
CA ALA A 102 -9.15 -2.22 -14.73
C ALA A 102 -10.50 -2.23 -13.99
N ARG A 103 -11.17 -1.08 -13.89
CA ARG A 103 -12.46 -0.95 -13.19
C ARG A 103 -13.63 -1.61 -13.92
N ASP A 104 -13.52 -1.76 -15.24
CA ASP A 104 -14.61 -2.19 -16.13
C ASP A 104 -14.66 -3.71 -16.37
N ARG A 105 -13.68 -4.48 -15.87
CA ARG A 105 -13.68 -5.96 -16.00
C ARG A 105 -14.45 -6.68 -14.89
N SER A 106 -14.77 -6.02 -13.79
CA SER A 106 -15.48 -6.66 -12.68
C SER A 106 -16.99 -6.56 -12.89
N PRO A 107 -17.73 -7.70 -12.88
CA PRO A 107 -19.18 -7.70 -13.07
C PRO A 107 -19.94 -7.02 -11.92
N PHE A 108 -19.28 -6.77 -10.79
CA PHE A 108 -19.86 -6.13 -9.62
C PHE A 108 -19.64 -4.62 -9.72
N LYS A 109 -20.68 -3.87 -10.11
CA LYS A 109 -20.65 -2.40 -10.11
C LYS A 109 -21.04 -1.87 -8.71
N LEU A 110 -20.61 -0.65 -8.41
CA LEU A 110 -21.06 0.04 -7.19
C LEU A 110 -22.53 0.46 -7.34
N GLY A 111 -23.26 0.47 -6.23
CA GLY A 111 -24.69 0.81 -6.20
C GLY A 111 -25.63 -0.33 -6.59
N LEU A 112 -25.12 -1.52 -6.95
CA LEU A 112 -25.97 -2.68 -7.22
C LEU A 112 -26.61 -3.20 -5.94
N ASP A 113 -27.86 -3.65 -6.05
CA ASP A 113 -28.59 -4.29 -4.96
C ASP A 113 -28.10 -5.72 -4.75
N VAL A 114 -28.00 -6.11 -3.47
CA VAL A 114 -27.61 -7.45 -3.06
C VAL A 114 -28.76 -8.10 -2.32
N VAL A 115 -29.14 -9.30 -2.76
CA VAL A 115 -30.16 -10.14 -2.11
C VAL A 115 -29.54 -11.41 -1.56
N ASP A 116 -30.02 -11.83 -0.40
CA ASP A 116 -29.54 -13.04 0.26
C ASP A 116 -30.06 -14.33 -0.41
N ALA A 117 -29.65 -15.50 0.12
CA ALA A 117 -30.09 -16.80 -0.38
C ALA A 117 -31.61 -17.02 -0.39
N ARG A 118 -32.36 -16.26 0.42
CA ARG A 118 -33.82 -16.33 0.54
C ARG A 118 -34.51 -15.27 -0.32
N GLY A 119 -33.75 -14.47 -1.05
CA GLY A 119 -34.26 -13.33 -1.84
C GLY A 119 -34.58 -12.10 -0.99
N SER A 120 -34.13 -12.05 0.26
CA SER A 120 -34.30 -10.86 1.11
C SER A 120 -33.24 -9.81 0.76
N TRP A 121 -33.65 -8.54 0.67
CA TRP A 121 -32.72 -7.46 0.36
C TRP A 121 -31.75 -7.22 1.52
N LEU A 122 -30.46 -7.38 1.22
CA LEU A 122 -29.37 -7.26 2.18
C LEU A 122 -28.82 -5.83 2.22
N GLY A 123 -28.82 -5.11 1.11
CA GLY A 123 -28.28 -3.75 0.98
C GLY A 123 -27.75 -3.44 -0.42
N THR A 124 -26.97 -2.38 -0.55
CA THR A 124 -26.29 -1.97 -1.80
C THR A 124 -24.78 -2.10 -1.70
N ILE A 125 -24.11 -2.38 -2.82
CA ILE A 125 -22.64 -2.43 -2.87
C ILE A 125 -22.04 -1.03 -2.79
N GLN A 126 -21.32 -0.72 -1.72
CA GLN A 126 -20.64 0.57 -1.51
C GLN A 126 -19.16 0.53 -1.89
N ALA A 127 -18.51 -0.62 -1.70
CA ALA A 127 -17.10 -0.80 -2.02
C ALA A 127 -16.81 -2.23 -2.50
N ARG A 128 -15.68 -2.38 -3.19
CA ARG A 128 -15.21 -3.66 -3.72
C ARG A 128 -13.78 -3.88 -3.25
N PHE A 129 -13.54 -5.05 -2.71
CA PHE A 129 -12.22 -5.53 -2.32
C PHE A 129 -11.87 -6.75 -3.19
N PRO A 130 -10.60 -7.19 -3.21
CA PRO A 130 -10.18 -8.33 -4.02
C PRO A 130 -11.01 -9.59 -3.75
N THR A 131 -11.30 -9.86 -2.47
CA THR A 131 -11.99 -11.06 -1.97
C THR A 131 -13.40 -10.78 -1.42
N TYR A 132 -13.73 -9.52 -1.11
CA TYR A 132 -14.99 -9.11 -0.46
C TYR A 132 -15.75 -8.02 -1.21
N LEU A 133 -17.07 -7.98 -1.03
CA LEU A 133 -17.96 -6.89 -1.42
C LEU A 133 -18.49 -6.23 -0.15
N LEU A 134 -18.39 -4.91 -0.06
CA LEU A 134 -18.97 -4.15 1.05
C LEU A 134 -20.42 -3.82 0.75
N VAL A 135 -21.33 -4.41 1.51
CA VAL A 135 -22.77 -4.20 1.36
C VAL A 135 -23.28 -3.41 2.55
N GLU A 136 -23.96 -2.29 2.29
CA GLU A 136 -24.50 -1.42 3.32
C GLU A 136 -26.03 -1.34 3.22
N ARG A 137 -26.69 -1.33 4.38
CA ARG A 137 -28.14 -1.17 4.49
C ARG A 137 -28.53 -0.15 5.55
N GLY A 138 -29.35 0.81 5.14
CA GLY A 138 -29.95 1.83 6.00
C GLY A 138 -29.13 3.13 6.05
N HIS A 139 -29.83 4.25 6.20
CA HIS A 139 -29.21 5.58 6.10
C HIS A 139 -28.78 6.17 7.47
N LEU A 140 -29.56 5.92 8.53
CA LEU A 140 -29.31 6.50 9.87
C LEU A 140 -28.48 5.59 10.79
N PHE A 141 -28.58 4.28 10.60
CA PHE A 141 -27.83 3.27 11.35
C PHE A 141 -27.36 2.21 10.36
N PRO A 142 -26.29 2.49 9.59
CA PRO A 142 -25.87 1.61 8.52
C PRO A 142 -25.45 0.26 9.08
N LYS A 143 -26.09 -0.80 8.60
CA LYS A 143 -25.64 -2.17 8.81
C LYS A 143 -24.73 -2.54 7.66
N VAL A 144 -23.52 -2.97 7.98
CA VAL A 144 -22.49 -3.25 7.00
C VAL A 144 -22.16 -4.74 7.03
N TYR A 145 -22.05 -5.34 5.85
CA TYR A 145 -21.67 -6.73 5.65
C TYR A 145 -20.53 -6.83 4.64
N TYR A 146 -19.49 -7.57 5.02
CA TYR A 146 -18.36 -7.93 4.15
C TYR A 146 -18.64 -9.27 3.49
N VAL A 147 -19.27 -9.24 2.32
CA VAL A 147 -19.72 -10.44 1.62
C VAL A 147 -18.56 -11.05 0.83
N PRO A 148 -18.14 -12.30 1.09
CA PRO A 148 -17.12 -12.97 0.29
C PRO A 148 -17.58 -13.09 -1.17
N ARG A 149 -16.69 -12.87 -2.13
CA ARG A 149 -17.05 -13.02 -3.57
C ARG A 149 -17.49 -14.44 -3.92
N GLN A 150 -16.95 -15.45 -3.24
CA GLN A 150 -17.36 -16.85 -3.36
C GLN A 150 -18.81 -17.13 -2.89
N ALA A 151 -19.40 -16.21 -2.12
CA ALA A 151 -20.79 -16.29 -1.70
C ALA A 151 -21.77 -15.78 -2.78
N VAL A 152 -21.27 -15.19 -3.86
CA VAL A 152 -22.12 -14.77 -4.98
C VAL A 152 -22.53 -16.00 -5.77
N LYS A 153 -23.84 -16.23 -5.87
CA LYS A 153 -24.42 -17.33 -6.63
C LYS A 153 -24.56 -16.96 -8.10
N SER A 154 -25.13 -15.78 -8.37
CA SER A 154 -25.41 -15.29 -9.71
C SER A 154 -25.60 -13.78 -9.72
N LEU A 155 -25.32 -13.16 -10.87
CA LEU A 155 -25.69 -11.79 -11.17
C LEU A 155 -26.89 -11.85 -12.13
N SER A 156 -28.03 -11.29 -11.73
CA SER A 156 -29.21 -11.21 -12.60
C SER A 156 -29.00 -10.15 -13.69
N ASP A 157 -29.67 -10.32 -14.83
CA ASP A 157 -29.63 -9.36 -15.95
C ASP A 157 -30.10 -7.96 -15.54
N ASP A 158 -30.97 -7.87 -14.52
CA ASP A 158 -31.48 -6.63 -13.92
C ASP A 158 -30.45 -5.92 -13.01
N GLY A 159 -29.22 -6.44 -12.88
CA GLY A 159 -28.17 -5.85 -12.05
C GLY A 159 -28.27 -6.16 -10.55
N VAL A 160 -29.06 -7.17 -10.17
CA VAL A 160 -29.16 -7.63 -8.77
C VAL A 160 -28.19 -8.78 -8.51
N VAL A 161 -27.40 -8.68 -7.44
CA VAL A 161 -26.47 -9.73 -7.00
C VAL A 161 -27.17 -10.67 -6.04
N GLN A 162 -27.29 -11.95 -6.39
CA GLN A 162 -27.87 -12.97 -5.52
C GLN A 162 -26.78 -13.77 -4.80
N LEU A 163 -26.91 -13.89 -3.49
CA LEU A 163 -25.98 -14.67 -2.65
C LEU A 163 -26.48 -16.11 -2.46
N ASN A 164 -25.55 -17.02 -2.16
CA ASN A 164 -25.85 -18.38 -1.68
C ASN A 164 -25.94 -18.46 -0.14
N LEU A 165 -25.63 -17.37 0.57
CA LEU A 165 -25.72 -17.25 2.03
C LEU A 165 -26.90 -16.38 2.45
N SER A 166 -27.51 -16.70 3.60
CA SER A 166 -28.52 -15.83 4.22
C SER A 166 -27.88 -14.75 5.10
N GLU A 167 -28.62 -13.69 5.43
CA GLU A 167 -28.13 -12.64 6.36
C GLU A 167 -27.68 -13.23 7.71
N ALA A 168 -28.43 -14.20 8.24
CA ALA A 168 -28.11 -14.86 9.50
C ALA A 168 -26.80 -15.66 9.43
N ASP A 169 -26.49 -16.25 8.28
CA ASP A 169 -25.23 -16.96 8.07
C ASP A 169 -24.06 -15.97 8.04
N LEU A 170 -24.21 -14.84 7.35
CA LEU A 170 -23.20 -13.78 7.31
C LEU A 170 -22.87 -13.26 8.72
N GLN A 171 -23.89 -13.02 9.54
CA GLN A 171 -23.70 -12.63 10.95
C GLN A 171 -23.03 -13.72 11.78
N ARG A 172 -23.46 -14.98 11.64
CA ARG A 172 -22.90 -16.12 12.39
C ARG A 172 -21.42 -16.35 12.06
N MET A 173 -21.02 -16.09 10.82
CA MET A 173 -19.63 -16.21 10.37
C MET A 173 -18.79 -14.95 10.68
N GLY A 174 -19.38 -13.92 11.28
CA GLY A 174 -18.64 -12.71 11.67
C GLY A 174 -18.40 -11.71 10.53
N TYR A 175 -19.05 -11.85 9.39
CA TYR A 175 -18.94 -10.91 8.25
C TYR A 175 -19.63 -9.57 8.47
N ASN A 176 -20.17 -9.33 9.68
CA ASN A 176 -20.62 -8.02 10.15
C ASN A 176 -19.48 -7.20 10.81
N ARG A 177 -18.25 -7.68 10.72
CA ARG A 177 -17.03 -7.00 11.17
C ARG A 177 -16.02 -6.98 10.03
N VAL A 178 -15.05 -6.08 10.13
CA VAL A 178 -13.94 -5.96 9.17
C VAL A 178 -13.12 -7.27 9.19
N PRO A 179 -13.02 -8.02 8.07
CA PRO A 179 -12.17 -9.19 7.98
C PRO A 179 -10.68 -8.81 8.10
N GLU A 180 -9.87 -9.66 8.73
CA GLU A 180 -8.41 -9.42 8.87
C GLU A 180 -7.69 -9.49 7.51
N ASP A 181 -8.25 -10.23 6.56
CA ASP A 181 -7.72 -10.44 5.20
C ASP A 181 -8.31 -9.48 4.16
N LEU A 182 -8.99 -8.42 4.58
CA LEU A 182 -9.68 -7.47 3.68
C LEU A 182 -8.74 -6.87 2.61
N TYR A 183 -7.47 -6.67 2.99
CA TYR A 183 -6.43 -6.05 2.16
C TYR A 183 -5.40 -7.06 1.66
N LEU A 184 -5.56 -8.37 1.94
CA LEU A 184 -4.65 -9.36 1.39
C LEU A 184 -4.96 -9.55 -0.09
N GLU A 185 -4.01 -9.16 -0.92
CA GLU A 185 -4.12 -9.33 -2.36
C GLU A 185 -4.01 -10.83 -2.69
N PRO A 186 -4.95 -11.40 -3.47
CA PRO A 186 -4.82 -12.79 -3.90
C PRO A 186 -3.53 -12.94 -4.68
N PRO A 187 -2.80 -14.07 -4.53
CA PRO A 187 -1.57 -14.31 -5.27
C PRO A 187 -1.84 -14.18 -6.77
N GLU A 188 -0.93 -13.55 -7.49
CA GLU A 188 -1.00 -13.51 -8.94
C GLU A 188 -0.87 -14.95 -9.49
N PRO A 189 -1.80 -15.44 -10.34
CA PRO A 189 -1.86 -16.85 -10.75
C PRO A 189 -0.58 -17.36 -11.43
N ASP A 190 0.18 -16.46 -12.05
CA ASP A 190 1.38 -16.79 -12.83
C ASP A 190 2.70 -16.48 -12.11
N VAL A 191 2.64 -15.97 -10.87
CA VAL A 191 3.85 -15.76 -10.06
C VAL A 191 4.07 -16.98 -9.17
N PRO A 192 5.11 -17.81 -9.41
CA PRO A 192 5.40 -18.95 -8.56
C PRO A 192 5.63 -18.45 -7.14
N ARG A 193 4.79 -18.91 -6.20
CA ARG A 193 4.96 -18.63 -4.77
C ARG A 193 6.27 -19.26 -4.30
N VAL A 194 7.34 -18.47 -4.21
CA VAL A 194 8.59 -18.89 -3.57
C VAL A 194 8.32 -18.97 -2.07
N ARG A 195 7.92 -20.15 -1.59
CA ARG A 195 7.85 -20.44 -0.15
C ARG A 195 9.23 -20.88 0.31
N GLY A 196 9.98 -19.96 0.89
CA GLY A 196 11.25 -20.21 1.54
C GLY A 196 11.75 -18.92 2.17
N ILE A 197 12.49 -19.02 3.27
CA ILE A 197 13.30 -17.90 3.73
C ILE A 197 14.36 -17.71 2.63
N PRO A 198 14.47 -16.53 1.98
CA PRO A 198 15.58 -16.29 1.06
C PRO A 198 16.89 -16.61 1.77
N GLN A 199 17.59 -17.66 1.32
CA GLN A 199 18.85 -18.08 1.95
C GLN A 199 19.98 -17.05 1.72
N PHE A 200 19.72 -16.00 0.93
CA PHE A 200 20.57 -14.83 0.76
C PHE A 200 20.98 -14.17 2.10
N GLY A 201 20.28 -14.44 3.20
CA GLY A 201 20.60 -13.87 4.53
C GLY A 201 21.40 -14.74 5.51
N LYS A 202 21.79 -15.98 5.18
CA LYS A 202 22.47 -16.87 6.17
C LYS A 202 24.00 -16.81 6.15
N LEU A 203 24.60 -16.29 5.09
CA LEU A 203 26.03 -16.02 5.02
C LEU A 203 26.25 -14.52 5.25
N PRO A 204 27.27 -14.11 6.03
CA PRO A 204 27.60 -12.69 6.15
C PRO A 204 27.85 -12.15 4.74
N LEU A 205 27.08 -11.13 4.36
CA LEU A 205 27.22 -10.44 3.07
C LEU A 205 28.68 -10.08 2.86
N SER A 206 29.20 -10.38 1.66
CA SER A 206 30.60 -10.07 1.38
C SER A 206 30.84 -8.56 1.43
N PRO A 207 32.06 -8.09 1.75
CA PRO A 207 32.39 -6.66 1.72
C PRO A 207 32.07 -5.99 0.38
N ALA A 208 32.08 -6.74 -0.72
CA ALA A 208 31.70 -6.27 -2.04
C ALA A 208 30.19 -5.97 -2.18
N GLN A 209 29.34 -6.69 -1.45
CA GLN A 209 27.88 -6.50 -1.48
C GLN A 209 27.38 -5.39 -0.57
N THR A 210 28.05 -5.12 0.55
CA THR A 210 27.61 -4.11 1.54
C THR A 210 28.14 -2.69 1.25
N GLY A 211 29.07 -2.55 0.30
CA GLY A 211 29.75 -1.28 -0.01
C GLY A 211 30.55 -0.69 1.17
N HIS A 212 30.60 -1.38 2.30
CA HIS A 212 31.27 -0.95 3.53
C HIS A 212 32.67 -1.55 3.55
N TYR A 213 33.61 -0.82 2.93
CA TYR A 213 35.01 -1.09 3.14
C TYR A 213 35.38 -0.68 4.57
N LEU A 214 35.92 -1.63 5.35
CA LEU A 214 36.48 -1.34 6.66
C LEU A 214 37.78 -0.53 6.47
N TYR A 215 37.66 0.78 6.31
CA TYR A 215 38.82 1.67 6.31
C TYR A 215 39.37 1.73 7.74
N GLY A 216 40.51 1.08 7.97
CA GLY A 216 41.26 1.27 9.22
C GLY A 216 41.63 2.75 9.40
N ALA A 217 41.70 3.21 10.64
CA ALA A 217 41.86 4.61 11.03
C ALA A 217 43.13 5.35 10.54
N ARG A 218 43.95 4.75 9.66
CA ARG A 218 45.24 5.29 9.20
C ARG A 218 45.47 5.28 7.69
N TRP A 219 44.48 4.92 6.86
CA TRP A 219 44.64 4.87 5.41
C TRP A 219 43.57 5.73 4.70
N PRO A 220 43.91 6.95 4.24
CA PRO A 220 43.05 7.70 3.35
C PRO A 220 43.06 7.02 1.97
N GLY A 221 41.87 6.66 1.49
CA GLY A 221 41.69 5.88 0.27
C GLY A 221 42.37 6.47 -0.95
N ILE A 222 43.24 5.68 -1.57
CA ILE A 222 43.63 5.81 -2.97
C ILE A 222 42.94 4.66 -3.70
N ASN A 223 41.82 4.97 -4.35
CA ASN A 223 41.08 4.05 -5.21
C ASN A 223 41.57 4.21 -6.65
N THR A 224 42.67 3.56 -7.05
CA THR A 224 43.15 3.67 -8.44
C THR A 224 43.47 2.38 -9.20
N ASP A 225 43.39 1.18 -8.63
CA ASP A 225 43.67 -0.03 -9.43
C ASP A 225 43.12 -1.37 -8.92
N ALA A 226 42.00 -1.40 -8.18
CA ALA A 226 41.35 -2.66 -7.75
C ALA A 226 40.75 -3.51 -8.89
N LYS A 227 41.18 -3.32 -10.13
CA LYS A 227 40.72 -4.09 -11.30
C LYS A 227 41.32 -5.51 -11.34
N ASN A 228 42.28 -5.82 -10.47
CA ASN A 228 42.99 -7.13 -10.44
C ASN A 228 43.07 -7.79 -9.06
N SER A 229 42.41 -7.25 -8.03
CA SER A 229 42.50 -7.78 -6.65
C SER A 229 41.40 -8.77 -6.28
N TYR A 230 40.47 -9.05 -7.18
CA TYR A 230 39.36 -9.97 -6.94
C TYR A 230 39.53 -11.22 -7.81
N HIS A 231 39.31 -12.37 -7.21
CA HIS A 231 39.16 -13.60 -7.97
C HIS A 231 37.83 -13.57 -8.72
N LEU A 232 37.75 -14.16 -9.92
CA LEU A 232 36.59 -14.01 -10.81
C LEU A 232 35.27 -14.47 -10.14
N ASP A 233 35.40 -15.48 -9.29
CA ASP A 233 34.39 -16.09 -8.43
C ASP A 233 33.85 -15.17 -7.31
N GLU A 234 34.56 -14.09 -6.98
CA GLU A 234 34.08 -13.09 -6.01
C GLU A 234 33.23 -11.99 -6.66
N ILE A 235 33.38 -11.79 -7.96
CA ILE A 235 32.69 -10.75 -8.75
C ILE A 235 31.47 -11.35 -9.48
N GLN A 236 31.56 -12.62 -9.84
CA GLN A 236 30.49 -13.40 -10.46
C GLN A 236 30.31 -14.70 -9.67
N PRO A 237 29.53 -14.68 -8.56
CA PRO A 237 29.13 -15.93 -7.94
C PRO A 237 28.35 -16.74 -8.98
N ASP A 238 28.75 -17.99 -9.20
CA ASP A 238 27.96 -18.92 -10.01
C ASP A 238 26.54 -18.95 -9.44
N PRO A 239 25.49 -18.87 -10.29
CA PRO A 239 24.11 -18.96 -9.82
C PRO A 239 23.95 -20.30 -9.13
N SER A 240 23.90 -20.28 -7.79
CA SER A 240 23.63 -21.47 -7.00
C SER A 240 22.28 -22.01 -7.46
N GLU A 241 22.31 -23.21 -8.05
CA GLU A 241 21.15 -23.96 -8.50
C GLU A 241 20.03 -23.80 -7.46
N TYR A 242 18.88 -23.27 -7.87
CA TYR A 242 17.73 -23.12 -7.00
C TYR A 242 17.35 -24.51 -6.47
N VAL A 243 17.83 -24.85 -5.27
CA VAL A 243 17.43 -26.08 -4.59
C VAL A 243 16.03 -25.84 -4.06
N SER A 244 15.03 -26.16 -4.88
CA SER A 244 13.70 -26.45 -4.34
C SER A 244 13.89 -27.63 -3.38
N GLU A 245 13.60 -27.40 -2.10
CA GLU A 245 13.73 -28.42 -1.08
C GLU A 245 13.01 -29.70 -1.53
N GLY A 246 13.77 -30.80 -1.54
CA GLY A 246 13.31 -32.10 -1.98
C GLY A 246 12.11 -32.57 -1.16
N TYR A 247 10.92 -32.45 -1.75
CA TYR A 247 9.82 -33.35 -1.47
C TYR A 247 9.75 -34.34 -2.63
N PRO A 248 9.74 -35.66 -2.37
CA PRO A 248 9.50 -36.62 -3.43
C PRO A 248 8.12 -36.34 -4.02
N VAL A 249 8.09 -36.02 -5.32
CA VAL A 249 6.87 -35.99 -6.12
C VAL A 249 6.27 -37.39 -6.05
N LEU A 250 5.22 -37.55 -5.24
CA LEU A 250 4.38 -38.73 -5.26
C LEU A 250 3.62 -38.71 -6.59
N ASN A 251 4.22 -39.34 -7.60
CA ASN A 251 3.58 -39.61 -8.88
C ASN A 251 2.30 -40.41 -8.63
N HIS A 252 1.13 -39.75 -8.67
CA HIS A 252 -0.11 -40.44 -8.92
C HIS A 252 -0.09 -40.92 -10.37
N ALA A 253 0.19 -42.22 -10.52
CA ALA A 253 0.05 -42.92 -11.78
C ALA A 253 -1.41 -42.80 -12.29
N PRO A 254 -1.63 -42.58 -13.59
CA PRO A 254 -2.97 -42.62 -14.16
C PRO A 254 -3.54 -44.03 -14.05
N ALA A 255 -4.75 -44.13 -13.49
CA ALA A 255 -5.52 -45.36 -13.44
C ALA A 255 -5.71 -45.91 -14.86
N ARG A 256 -5.15 -47.09 -15.10
CA ARG A 256 -5.39 -47.87 -16.31
C ARG A 256 -6.87 -48.24 -16.38
N SER A 257 -7.49 -47.80 -17.47
CA SER A 257 -8.62 -48.46 -18.12
C SER A 257 -8.37 -49.97 -18.20
N GLY A 258 -9.30 -50.76 -17.67
CA GLY A 258 -9.35 -52.20 -17.77
C GLY A 258 -10.80 -52.62 -18.00
N SER A 259 -11.00 -53.30 -19.12
CA SER A 259 -12.19 -53.95 -19.68
C SER A 259 -13.04 -54.75 -18.71
#